data_AF-A0A7D3XAX3-F1
#
_entry.id   AF-A0A7D3XAX3-F1
#
_cell.length_a   1.000
_cell.length_b   1.000
_cell.length_c   1.000
_cell.angle_alpha   90.00
_cell.angle_beta   90.00
_cell.angle_gamma   90.00
#
_symmetry.space_group_name_H-M   'P 1'
#
loop_
_entity.id
_entity.type
_entity.pdbx_description
1 polymer ?
#
loop_
_entity_poly.entity_id
_entity_poly.type
_entity_poly.pdbx_seq_one_letter_code
_entity_poly.pdbx_strand_id
1 'polypeptide(L)'
;MRNYFLTASLLLLGSGAALAQPNPRPLTLEEYQKAKAFQIKDLDTESYVKFENAYVLDRYEARKPYFITGDDGLKKRIDLYKLVAKAGMQEIGTMIFYTTENGKRYQALLPDFTADGKVWEKYFEDIHAIDKQEPNFVLKLSYVLSKELSFQQYKNLNQGKDLHAEAGHYGSDICFPGHQLVALADGGHKPLRDIVAGDRVASIHPETRQLGFAEVQGLTVHAAKNYALTRLDVVAVREQASQGSTHAHLASRVLEATPNHPLPTLAGPKPAGEVAVGEQILCLNAHTQAYEPHTVLRKQEYAGGEQPVYNLVASEGSTFILNGVLVLQK
;
A
#
# COMPACT_ATOMS: atom_id res chain seq x y z
N MET A 1 62.99 9.39 -35.55
CA MET A 1 61.60 9.70 -35.12
C MET A 1 61.07 8.48 -34.38
N ARG A 2 60.59 8.67 -33.14
CA ARG A 2 59.54 7.93 -32.36
C ARG A 2 59.52 6.39 -32.50
N ASN A 3 59.42 5.56 -31.46
CA ASN A 3 59.06 5.73 -30.05
C ASN A 3 59.37 4.41 -29.33
N TYR A 4 59.67 4.53 -28.04
CA TYR A 4 59.72 3.48 -27.02
C TYR A 4 58.43 2.66 -26.93
N PHE A 5 58.53 1.36 -26.64
CA PHE A 5 57.57 0.67 -25.76
C PHE A 5 58.28 -0.45 -24.97
N LEU A 6 58.57 -0.15 -23.70
CA LEU A 6 58.77 -1.15 -22.65
C LEU A 6 57.39 -1.74 -22.30
N THR A 7 57.25 -3.05 -22.40
CA THR A 7 56.13 -3.79 -21.80
C THR A 7 56.55 -4.30 -20.42
N ALA A 8 56.14 -3.59 -19.37
CA ALA A 8 56.18 -4.07 -18.00
C ALA A 8 54.86 -4.79 -17.69
N SER A 9 54.93 -6.11 -17.51
CA SER A 9 53.81 -6.94 -17.07
C SER A 9 53.66 -6.81 -15.54
N LEU A 10 52.71 -5.98 -15.10
CA LEU A 10 52.31 -5.90 -13.69
C LEU A 10 51.23 -6.95 -13.43
N LEU A 11 51.62 -8.06 -12.77
CA LEU A 11 50.71 -9.01 -12.13
C LEU A 11 50.09 -8.35 -10.90
N LEU A 12 48.89 -7.79 -11.04
CA LEU A 12 48.04 -7.36 -9.92
C LEU A 12 47.30 -8.59 -9.37
N LEU A 13 47.93 -9.23 -8.37
CA LEU A 13 47.27 -10.11 -7.41
C LEU A 13 46.33 -9.27 -6.54
N GLY A 14 45.10 -9.06 -7.04
CA GLY A 14 44.01 -8.49 -6.27
C GLY A 14 43.51 -9.49 -5.23
N SER A 15 44.17 -9.50 -4.07
CA SER A 15 43.68 -10.17 -2.86
C SER A 15 42.44 -9.41 -2.37
N GLY A 16 41.26 -9.79 -2.86
CA GLY A 16 40.00 -9.33 -2.30
C GLY A 16 39.85 -9.89 -0.89
N ALA A 17 40.27 -9.12 0.11
CA ALA A 17 39.89 -9.38 1.49
C ALA A 17 38.37 -9.19 1.59
N ALA A 18 37.62 -10.29 1.43
CA ALA A 18 36.25 -10.35 1.90
C ALA A 18 36.32 -10.09 3.41
N LEU A 19 35.84 -8.91 3.83
CA LEU A 19 35.63 -8.62 5.25
C LEU A 19 34.75 -9.75 5.79
N ALA A 20 35.30 -10.54 6.71
CA ALA A 20 34.56 -11.60 7.37
C ALA A 20 33.31 -11.00 8.00
N GLN A 21 32.13 -11.39 7.51
CA GLN A 21 30.89 -11.03 8.18
C GLN A 21 30.94 -11.64 9.59
N PRO A 22 30.69 -10.86 10.65
CA PRO A 22 30.71 -11.39 12.00
C PRO A 22 29.67 -12.51 12.09
N ASN A 23 30.09 -13.69 12.55
CA ASN A 23 29.18 -14.83 12.71
C ASN A 23 27.99 -14.41 13.58
N PRO A 24 26.74 -14.65 13.15
CA PRO A 24 25.56 -14.33 13.95
C PRO A 24 25.67 -15.03 15.31
N ARG A 25 25.56 -14.25 16.39
CA ARG A 25 25.58 -14.78 17.76
C ARG A 25 24.16 -15.19 18.14
N PRO A 26 23.99 -16.37 18.76
CA PRO A 26 22.67 -16.82 19.20
C PRO A 26 22.10 -15.96 20.33
N LEU A 27 20.79 -15.76 20.28
CA LEU A 27 19.98 -15.27 21.41
C LEU A 27 20.04 -16.25 22.59
N THR A 28 20.30 -15.72 23.78
CA THR A 28 20.24 -16.52 25.02
C THR A 28 18.84 -16.47 25.64
N LEU A 29 18.51 -17.44 26.51
CA LEU A 29 17.22 -17.48 27.18
C LEU A 29 17.00 -16.28 28.13
N GLU A 30 18.06 -15.79 28.77
CA GLU A 30 17.98 -14.58 29.60
C GLU A 30 17.65 -13.35 28.76
N GLU A 31 18.33 -13.17 27.63
CA GLU A 31 18.06 -12.11 26.67
C GLU A 31 16.65 -12.19 26.12
N TYR A 32 16.17 -13.40 25.83
CA TYR A 32 14.82 -13.64 25.37
C TYR A 32 13.79 -13.12 26.39
N GLN A 33 13.92 -13.53 27.66
CA GLN A 33 12.99 -13.15 28.73
C GLN A 33 13.02 -11.64 28.96
N LYS A 34 14.22 -11.07 28.98
CA LYS A 34 14.45 -9.64 29.16
C LYS A 34 13.83 -8.81 28.04
N ALA A 35 14.11 -9.17 26.78
CA ALA A 35 13.58 -8.46 25.63
C ALA A 35 12.04 -8.54 25.58
N LYS A 36 11.45 -9.72 25.84
CA LYS A 36 9.98 -9.88 25.87
C LYS A 36 9.30 -9.08 26.98
N ALA A 37 9.98 -8.86 28.10
CA ALA A 37 9.46 -8.05 29.21
C ALA A 37 9.48 -6.55 28.92
N PHE A 38 10.29 -6.11 27.95
CA PHE A 38 10.41 -4.70 27.58
C PHE A 38 9.10 -4.18 26.98
N GLN A 39 8.74 -2.94 27.33
CA GLN A 39 7.51 -2.30 26.84
C GLN A 39 7.86 -1.08 26.00
N ILE A 40 7.50 -1.12 24.72
CA ILE A 40 7.47 0.06 23.86
C ILE A 40 6.27 0.92 24.26
N LYS A 41 6.48 2.22 24.48
CA LYS A 41 5.43 3.15 24.90
C LYS A 41 4.44 3.37 23.76
N ASP A 42 4.96 3.66 22.58
CA ASP A 42 4.14 3.99 21.41
C ASP A 42 4.74 3.36 20.14
N LEU A 43 4.05 2.35 19.61
CA LEU A 43 4.46 1.63 18.41
C LEU A 43 4.37 2.48 17.15
N ASP A 44 3.66 3.61 17.15
CA ASP A 44 3.56 4.50 15.99
C ASP A 44 4.77 5.41 15.87
N THR A 45 5.24 5.96 16.99
CA THR A 45 6.33 6.95 17.02
C THR A 45 7.70 6.34 17.35
N GLU A 46 7.77 5.25 18.09
CA GLU A 46 9.02 4.65 18.52
C GLU A 46 9.51 3.58 17.52
N SER A 47 10.17 4.02 16.44
CA SER A 47 10.77 3.12 15.44
C SER A 47 12.15 2.58 15.84
N TYR A 48 12.84 3.24 16.77
CA TYR A 48 14.18 2.87 17.21
C TYR A 48 14.31 3.10 18.72
N VAL A 49 14.31 2.02 19.51
CA VAL A 49 14.29 2.09 20.98
C VAL A 49 15.50 1.39 21.57
N LYS A 50 16.28 2.12 22.37
CA LYS A 50 17.41 1.57 23.12
C LYS A 50 16.92 1.14 24.51
N PHE A 51 17.30 -0.04 24.96
CA PHE A 51 16.99 -0.49 26.32
C PHE A 51 18.19 -1.16 26.98
N GLU A 52 18.26 -1.00 28.31
CA GLU A 52 19.34 -1.48 29.19
C GLU A 52 20.76 -1.13 28.74
N ASN A 53 20.92 -0.08 27.92
CA ASN A 53 22.17 0.27 27.26
C ASN A 53 22.84 -0.82 26.41
N ALA A 54 22.29 -2.03 26.31
CA ALA A 54 22.87 -3.18 25.61
C ALA A 54 22.11 -3.58 24.34
N TYR A 55 20.82 -3.25 24.24
CA TYR A 55 19.96 -3.72 23.16
C TYR A 55 19.25 -2.57 22.46
N VAL A 56 18.79 -2.88 21.24
CA VAL A 56 17.98 -1.99 20.41
C VAL A 56 16.81 -2.80 19.84
N LEU A 57 15.62 -2.23 19.88
CA LEU A 57 14.51 -2.62 19.02
C LEU A 57 14.46 -1.62 17.86
N ASP A 58 14.72 -2.11 16.65
CA ASP A 58 14.68 -1.31 15.43
C ASP A 58 13.55 -1.82 14.53
N ARG A 59 12.66 -0.93 14.08
CA ARG A 59 11.47 -1.32 13.31
C ARG A 59 11.92 -2.03 12.04
N TYR A 60 11.41 -3.24 11.84
CA TYR A 60 11.89 -4.16 10.82
C TYR A 60 11.81 -3.52 9.42
N GLU A 61 12.98 -3.23 8.83
CA GLU A 61 13.12 -2.58 7.52
C GLU A 61 12.31 -1.26 7.40
N ALA A 62 12.11 -0.53 8.52
CA ALA A 62 11.23 0.65 8.61
C ALA A 62 9.80 0.43 8.09
N ARG A 63 9.34 -0.82 8.05
CA ARG A 63 8.04 -1.19 7.49
C ARG A 63 6.89 -0.77 8.37
N LYS A 64 5.77 -0.47 7.71
CA LYS A 64 4.51 -0.24 8.41
C LYS A 64 3.99 -1.53 9.05
N PRO A 65 3.19 -1.44 10.12
CA PRO A 65 2.53 -2.60 10.69
C PRO A 65 1.66 -3.32 9.67
N TYR A 66 1.52 -4.62 9.88
CA TYR A 66 0.51 -5.43 9.22
C TYR A 66 -0.85 -5.22 9.89
N PHE A 67 -1.89 -5.06 9.07
CA PHE A 67 -3.26 -5.15 9.54
C PHE A 67 -3.91 -6.38 8.91
N ILE A 68 -4.41 -7.29 9.73
CA ILE A 68 -5.04 -8.53 9.31
C ILE A 68 -6.44 -8.59 9.91
N THR A 69 -7.43 -8.85 9.08
CA THR A 69 -8.79 -9.16 9.52
C THR A 69 -8.99 -10.65 9.34
N GLY A 70 -9.30 -11.35 10.43
CA GLY A 70 -9.60 -12.78 10.39
C GLY A 70 -11.02 -13.07 9.92
N ASP A 71 -11.38 -14.35 9.96
CA ASP A 71 -12.75 -14.86 9.87
C ASP A 71 -13.67 -14.31 10.97
N ASP A 72 -13.08 -13.93 12.11
CA ASP A 72 -13.73 -13.19 13.21
C ASP A 72 -14.18 -11.76 12.83
N GLY A 73 -13.77 -11.24 11.66
CA GLY A 73 -14.07 -9.88 11.22
C GLY A 73 -13.35 -8.79 12.01
N LEU A 74 -12.48 -9.15 12.96
CA LEU A 74 -11.78 -8.22 13.84
C LEU A 74 -10.42 -7.87 13.25
N LYS A 75 -10.14 -6.57 13.15
CA LYS A 75 -8.87 -6.05 12.63
C LYS A 75 -7.79 -6.10 13.71
N LYS A 76 -6.69 -6.78 13.41
CA LYS A 76 -5.53 -6.98 14.29
C LYS A 76 -4.31 -6.30 13.68
N ARG A 77 -3.49 -5.67 14.53
CA ARG A 77 -2.26 -4.97 14.13
C ARG A 77 -1.05 -5.79 14.57
N ILE A 78 -0.09 -6.01 13.67
CA ILE A 78 1.17 -6.71 13.97
C ILE A 78 2.34 -5.83 13.56
N ASP A 79 3.17 -5.45 14.53
CA ASP A 79 4.41 -4.70 14.33
C ASP A 79 5.62 -5.62 14.56
N LEU A 80 6.62 -5.51 13.69
CA LEU A 80 7.86 -6.30 13.75
C LEU A 80 9.04 -5.39 14.01
N TYR A 81 9.90 -5.80 14.94
CA TYR A 81 11.13 -5.10 15.31
C TYR A 81 12.30 -6.07 15.33
N LYS A 82 13.42 -5.70 14.72
CA LYS A 82 14.70 -6.39 14.90
C LYS A 82 15.17 -6.17 16.33
N LEU A 83 15.49 -7.25 17.03
CA LEU A 83 16.23 -7.20 18.28
C LEU A 83 17.72 -7.22 17.95
N VAL A 84 18.40 -6.12 18.22
CA VAL A 84 19.83 -5.94 17.92
C VAL A 84 20.61 -5.84 19.22
N ALA A 85 21.62 -6.70 19.39
CA ALA A 85 22.64 -6.55 20.40
C ALA A 85 23.63 -5.46 19.95
N LYS A 86 23.81 -4.41 20.77
CA LYS A 86 24.76 -3.33 20.45
C LYS A 86 26.20 -3.85 20.36
N ALA A 87 26.54 -4.84 21.17
CA ALA A 87 27.80 -5.54 21.06
C ALA A 87 27.85 -6.25 19.69
N GLY A 88 28.69 -5.74 18.79
CA GLY A 88 28.83 -6.28 17.43
C GLY A 88 27.71 -5.90 16.46
N MET A 89 26.72 -5.10 16.88
CA MET A 89 25.56 -4.69 16.06
C MET A 89 24.85 -5.86 15.38
N GLN A 90 24.66 -6.95 16.12
CA GLN A 90 24.13 -8.19 15.60
C GLN A 90 22.62 -8.29 15.83
N GLU A 91 21.86 -8.59 14.77
CA GLU A 91 20.48 -9.01 14.89
C GLU A 91 20.43 -10.41 15.51
N ILE A 92 19.72 -10.54 16.62
CA ILE A 92 19.62 -11.78 17.41
C ILE A 92 18.18 -12.29 17.52
N GLY A 93 17.22 -11.64 16.86
CA GLY A 93 15.83 -12.07 16.84
C GLY A 93 14.88 -11.00 16.34
N THR A 94 13.60 -11.34 16.28
CA THR A 94 12.52 -10.44 15.86
C THR A 94 11.46 -10.35 16.96
N MET A 95 11.31 -9.17 17.56
CA MET A 95 10.22 -8.86 18.48
C MET A 95 8.93 -8.59 17.71
N ILE A 96 7.85 -9.23 18.15
CA ILE A 96 6.53 -9.17 17.55
C ILE A 96 5.60 -8.51 18.56
N PHE A 97 4.94 -7.42 18.16
CA PHE A 97 3.85 -6.81 18.91
C PHE A 97 2.54 -7.06 18.18
N TYR A 98 1.61 -7.73 18.85
CA TYR A 98 0.26 -7.96 18.34
C TYR A 98 -0.72 -7.13 19.15
N THR A 99 -1.47 -6.25 18.50
CA THR A 99 -2.48 -5.39 19.13
C THR A 99 -3.86 -5.74 18.59
N THR A 100 -4.77 -6.06 19.49
CA THR A 100 -6.20 -6.31 19.20
C THR A 100 -6.96 -5.01 18.94
N GLU A 101 -8.19 -5.11 18.46
CA GLU A 101 -9.12 -4.00 18.24
C GLU A 101 -9.39 -3.17 19.51
N ASN A 102 -9.38 -3.80 20.69
CA ASN A 102 -9.57 -3.12 21.97
C ASN A 102 -8.26 -2.57 22.57
N GLY A 103 -7.15 -2.63 21.83
CA GLY A 103 -5.85 -2.11 22.26
C GLY A 103 -5.06 -3.03 23.19
N LYS A 104 -5.55 -4.25 23.49
CA LYS A 104 -4.78 -5.26 24.24
C LYS A 104 -3.57 -5.68 23.42
N ARG A 105 -2.40 -5.67 24.05
CA ARG A 105 -1.12 -5.99 23.41
C ARG A 105 -0.57 -7.32 23.89
N TYR A 106 -0.19 -8.17 22.95
CA TYR A 106 0.58 -9.39 23.19
C TYR A 106 1.97 -9.26 22.56
N GLN A 107 2.94 -9.96 23.14
CA GLN A 107 4.33 -9.91 22.70
C GLN A 107 4.90 -11.32 22.58
N ALA A 108 5.58 -11.56 21.46
CA ALA A 108 6.35 -12.77 21.22
C ALA A 108 7.71 -12.39 20.63
N LEU A 109 8.75 -13.17 20.93
CA LEU A 109 10.08 -12.94 20.39
C LEU A 109 10.47 -14.16 19.55
N LEU A 110 10.52 -13.98 18.23
CA LEU A 110 11.00 -15.01 17.33
C LEU A 110 12.54 -15.04 17.40
N PRO A 111 13.17 -16.12 17.88
CA PRO A 111 14.62 -16.24 17.88
C PRO A 111 15.17 -16.35 16.45
N ASP A 112 16.43 -16.00 16.28
CA ASP A 112 17.16 -16.33 15.06
C ASP A 112 17.40 -17.85 14.92
N PHE A 113 17.79 -18.28 13.72
CA PHE A 113 18.07 -19.69 13.45
C PHE A 113 19.23 -20.26 14.27
N THR A 114 20.14 -19.41 14.77
CA THR A 114 21.31 -19.86 15.54
C THR A 114 21.00 -20.15 17.00
N ALA A 115 19.85 -19.70 17.51
CA ALA A 115 19.44 -19.87 18.90
C ALA A 115 19.32 -21.35 19.31
N ASP A 116 19.61 -21.61 20.59
CA ASP A 116 19.52 -22.94 21.20
C ASP A 116 18.07 -23.46 21.24
N GLY A 117 17.90 -24.78 21.22
CA GLY A 117 16.59 -25.45 21.24
C GLY A 117 15.68 -24.98 22.37
N LYS A 118 16.22 -24.71 23.57
CA LYS A 118 15.43 -24.22 24.71
C LYS A 118 14.81 -22.83 24.48
N VAL A 119 15.43 -22.00 23.63
CA VAL A 119 14.91 -20.67 23.28
C VAL A 119 13.76 -20.82 22.27
N TRP A 120 13.91 -21.74 21.33
CA TRP A 120 12.84 -22.12 20.40
C TRP A 120 11.64 -22.74 21.10
N GLU A 121 11.88 -23.64 22.06
CA GLU A 121 10.83 -24.20 22.92
C GLU A 121 10.11 -23.07 23.67
N LYS A 122 10.86 -22.11 24.22
CA LYS A 122 10.26 -20.98 24.93
C LYS A 122 9.39 -20.11 24.02
N TYR A 123 9.83 -19.85 22.80
CA TYR A 123 9.03 -19.16 21.79
C TYR A 123 7.74 -19.93 21.46
N PHE A 124 7.83 -21.25 21.26
CA PHE A 124 6.67 -22.10 21.00
C PHE A 124 5.64 -22.05 22.13
N GLU A 125 6.09 -22.18 23.38
CA GLU A 125 5.23 -22.05 24.56
C GLU A 125 4.51 -20.69 24.59
N ASP A 126 5.23 -19.61 24.29
CA ASP A 126 4.72 -18.26 24.38
C ASP A 126 3.64 -17.99 23.32
N ILE A 127 3.87 -18.38 22.07
CA ILE A 127 2.86 -18.20 21.01
C ILE A 127 1.63 -19.09 21.26
N HIS A 128 1.83 -20.29 21.82
CA HIS A 128 0.73 -21.17 22.18
C HIS A 128 -0.10 -20.61 23.36
N ALA A 129 0.56 -19.99 24.34
CA ALA A 129 -0.11 -19.33 25.46
C ALA A 129 -0.92 -18.10 25.03
N ILE A 130 -0.45 -17.37 24.02
CA ILE A 130 -1.20 -16.26 23.42
C ILE A 130 -2.40 -16.80 22.63
N ASP A 131 -2.21 -17.83 21.82
CA ASP A 131 -3.28 -18.42 20.98
C ASP A 131 -4.47 -18.94 21.81
N LYS A 132 -4.20 -19.44 23.02
CA LYS A 132 -5.25 -19.81 24.00
C LYS A 132 -6.11 -18.62 24.45
N GLN A 133 -5.58 -17.40 24.40
CA GLN A 133 -6.27 -16.18 24.83
C GLN A 133 -6.80 -15.35 23.65
N GLU A 134 -6.15 -15.46 22.49
CA GLU A 134 -6.43 -14.75 21.26
C GLU A 134 -6.53 -15.78 20.13
N PRO A 135 -7.76 -16.20 19.78
CA PRO A 135 -7.97 -17.22 18.76
C PRO A 135 -7.32 -16.88 17.42
N ASN A 136 -6.75 -17.89 16.79
CA ASN A 136 -6.07 -17.80 15.49
C ASN A 136 -4.83 -16.88 15.51
N PHE A 137 -4.26 -16.58 16.68
CA PHE A 137 -3.04 -15.80 16.79
C PHE A 137 -1.89 -16.44 16.00
N VAL A 138 -1.66 -17.74 16.17
CA VAL A 138 -0.57 -18.45 15.47
C VAL A 138 -0.79 -18.45 13.97
N LEU A 139 -2.04 -18.60 13.52
CA LEU A 139 -2.40 -18.54 12.09
C LEU A 139 -2.08 -17.16 11.50
N LYS A 140 -2.55 -16.09 12.15
CA LYS A 140 -2.33 -14.69 11.74
C LYS A 140 -0.83 -14.35 11.74
N LEU A 141 -0.10 -14.77 12.77
CA LEU A 141 1.35 -14.59 12.86
C LEU A 141 2.09 -15.35 11.76
N SER A 142 1.71 -16.61 11.51
CA SER A 142 2.33 -17.44 10.46
C SER A 142 2.15 -16.83 9.07
N TYR A 143 0.99 -16.24 8.78
CA TYR A 143 0.77 -15.50 7.54
C TYR A 143 1.75 -14.33 7.39
N VAL A 144 1.91 -13.49 8.43
CA VAL A 144 2.87 -12.36 8.41
C VAL A 144 4.29 -12.84 8.19
N LEU A 145 4.73 -13.82 9.00
CA LEU A 145 6.10 -14.34 8.93
C LEU A 145 6.38 -15.03 7.58
N SER A 146 5.40 -15.71 6.99
CA SER A 146 5.53 -16.32 5.65
C SER A 146 5.71 -15.26 4.56
N LYS A 147 5.01 -14.12 4.69
CA LYS A 147 5.16 -13.00 3.77
C LYS A 147 6.55 -12.35 3.91
N GLU A 148 7.04 -12.19 5.13
CA GLU A 148 8.40 -11.67 5.37
C GLU A 148 9.48 -12.64 4.89
N LEU A 149 9.33 -13.94 5.15
CA LEU A 149 10.25 -14.96 4.62
C LEU A 149 10.29 -14.91 3.08
N SER A 150 9.13 -14.87 2.44
CA SER A 150 9.03 -14.78 0.98
C SER A 150 9.65 -13.48 0.46
N PHE A 151 9.47 -12.36 1.16
CA PHE A 151 10.08 -11.08 0.82
C PHE A 151 11.61 -11.13 0.95
N GLN A 152 12.15 -11.71 2.02
CA GLN A 152 13.61 -11.86 2.18
C GLN A 152 14.20 -12.78 1.11
N GLN A 153 13.53 -13.88 0.77
CA GLN A 153 13.94 -14.75 -0.34
C GLN A 153 13.95 -13.97 -1.66
N TYR A 154 12.90 -13.21 -1.94
CA TYR A 154 12.82 -12.34 -3.10
C TYR A 154 13.99 -11.33 -3.12
N LYS A 155 14.24 -10.63 -2.00
CA LYS A 155 15.32 -9.64 -1.87
C LYS A 155 16.69 -10.28 -2.13
N ASN A 156 16.93 -11.47 -1.59
CA ASN A 156 18.17 -12.22 -1.81
C ASN A 156 18.36 -12.62 -3.28
N LEU A 157 17.31 -13.09 -3.95
CA LEU A 157 17.35 -13.44 -5.38
C LEU A 157 17.57 -12.21 -6.27
N ASN A 158 17.14 -11.03 -5.82
CA ASN A 158 17.23 -9.77 -6.57
C ASN A 158 18.37 -8.84 -6.08
N GLN A 159 19.44 -9.42 -5.54
CA GLN A 159 20.66 -8.71 -5.12
C GLN A 159 20.42 -7.57 -4.10
N GLY A 160 19.49 -7.77 -3.17
CA GLY A 160 19.19 -6.78 -2.14
C GLY A 160 18.34 -5.61 -2.60
N LYS A 161 17.86 -5.60 -3.86
CA LYS A 161 16.93 -4.57 -4.34
C LYS A 161 15.61 -4.67 -3.56
N ASP A 162 15.33 -3.61 -2.81
CA ASP A 162 14.08 -3.46 -2.06
C ASP A 162 12.98 -2.98 -3.02
N LEU A 163 11.98 -3.82 -3.24
CA LEU A 163 10.81 -3.53 -4.06
C LEU A 163 9.77 -2.65 -3.36
N HIS A 164 10.13 -1.82 -2.37
CA HIS A 164 9.21 -0.78 -1.91
C HIS A 164 8.72 0.14 -3.06
N ALA A 165 9.44 0.17 -4.19
CA ALA A 165 9.00 0.77 -5.45
C ALA A 165 7.93 -0.03 -6.25
N GLU A 166 7.67 -1.30 -5.92
CA GLU A 166 6.71 -2.18 -6.62
C GLU A 166 5.59 -2.74 -5.73
N ALA A 167 5.70 -2.74 -4.39
CA ALA A 167 4.59 -3.08 -3.51
C ALA A 167 3.63 -1.89 -3.32
N GLY A 168 2.40 -2.01 -3.84
CA GLY A 168 1.36 -0.99 -3.73
C GLY A 168 1.09 -0.53 -2.28
N HIS A 169 1.07 0.78 -2.07
CA HIS A 169 0.77 1.44 -0.82
C HIS A 169 -0.76 1.49 -0.64
N TYR A 170 -1.28 0.61 0.21
CA TYR A 170 -2.66 0.65 0.67
C TYR A 170 -2.76 1.67 1.82
N GLY A 171 -2.98 2.94 1.49
CA GLY A 171 -3.26 4.00 2.46
C GLY A 171 -4.73 4.02 2.87
N SER A 172 -5.04 4.68 3.99
CA SER A 172 -6.41 5.08 4.35
C SER A 172 -6.94 6.25 3.49
N ASP A 173 -6.05 6.83 2.68
CA ASP A 173 -6.32 7.99 1.87
C ASP A 173 -7.18 7.60 0.65
N ILE A 174 -8.30 8.29 0.44
CA ILE A 174 -9.18 8.09 -0.72
C ILE A 174 -8.75 9.07 -1.81
N CYS A 175 -8.04 8.61 -2.85
CA CYS A 175 -7.36 9.50 -3.79
C CYS A 175 -7.32 8.96 -5.22
N PHE A 176 -6.85 9.80 -6.14
CA PHE A 176 -6.69 9.54 -7.56
C PHE A 176 -5.27 9.91 -8.03
N PRO A 177 -4.71 9.19 -9.02
CA PRO A 177 -3.53 9.64 -9.76
C PRO A 177 -3.72 11.00 -10.42
N GLY A 178 -2.70 11.86 -10.36
CA GLY A 178 -2.80 13.25 -10.81
C GLY A 178 -2.87 13.45 -12.33
N HIS A 179 -2.60 12.42 -13.13
CA HIS A 179 -2.63 12.51 -14.60
C HIS A 179 -4.05 12.43 -15.18
N GLN A 180 -5.02 12.00 -14.39
CA GLN A 180 -6.40 11.86 -14.82
C GLN A 180 -7.05 13.23 -15.03
N LEU A 181 -7.95 13.32 -16.00
CA LEU A 181 -8.49 14.58 -16.51
C LEU A 181 -9.80 14.95 -15.80
N VAL A 182 -9.80 16.09 -15.13
CA VAL A 182 -10.99 16.69 -14.55
C VAL A 182 -11.72 17.50 -15.63
N ALA A 183 -13.03 17.30 -15.75
CA ALA A 183 -13.85 18.11 -16.66
C ALA A 183 -14.19 19.47 -16.04
N LEU A 184 -13.98 20.53 -16.80
CA LEU A 184 -14.17 21.92 -16.39
C LEU A 184 -15.51 22.50 -16.89
N ALA A 185 -15.90 23.63 -16.35
CA ALA A 185 -17.14 24.31 -16.70
C ALA A 185 -17.20 24.86 -18.12
N ASP A 186 -16.05 25.10 -18.75
CA ASP A 186 -15.93 25.56 -20.13
C ASP A 186 -15.97 24.40 -21.16
N GLY A 187 -16.17 23.17 -20.71
CA GLY A 187 -16.10 21.96 -21.54
C GLY A 187 -14.66 21.47 -21.78
N GLY A 188 -13.67 22.22 -21.30
CA GLY A 188 -12.27 21.84 -21.27
C GLY A 188 -11.97 20.77 -20.23
N HIS A 189 -10.72 20.31 -20.25
CA HIS A 189 -10.22 19.32 -19.31
C HIS A 189 -8.84 19.73 -18.81
N LYS A 190 -8.56 19.45 -17.54
CA LYS A 190 -7.25 19.69 -16.94
C LYS A 190 -6.81 18.46 -16.14
N PRO A 191 -5.52 18.06 -16.17
CA PRO A 191 -5.03 17.02 -15.27
C PRO A 191 -5.31 17.39 -13.81
N LEU A 192 -5.71 16.41 -12.99
CA LEU A 192 -6.08 16.62 -11.60
C LEU A 192 -4.97 17.31 -10.81
N ARG A 193 -3.69 16.99 -11.09
CA ARG A 193 -2.53 17.64 -10.45
C ARG A 193 -2.39 19.14 -10.75
N ASP A 194 -3.00 19.61 -11.84
CA ASP A 194 -2.89 20.99 -12.32
C ASP A 194 -4.13 21.84 -11.94
N ILE A 195 -5.12 21.22 -11.28
CA ILE A 195 -6.30 21.91 -10.76
C ILE A 195 -5.89 22.84 -9.59
N VAL A 196 -6.43 24.06 -9.59
CA VAL A 196 -6.14 25.07 -8.59
C VAL A 196 -7.42 25.65 -8.00
N ALA A 197 -7.31 26.32 -6.86
CA ALA A 197 -8.43 27.04 -6.25
C ALA A 197 -9.01 28.08 -7.23
N GLY A 198 -10.33 28.18 -7.28
CA GLY A 198 -11.07 29.03 -8.23
C GLY A 198 -11.37 28.38 -9.58
N ASP A 199 -10.77 27.23 -9.92
CA ASP A 199 -11.23 26.45 -11.07
C ASP A 199 -12.70 26.01 -10.86
N ARG A 200 -13.49 25.96 -11.94
CA ARG A 200 -14.88 25.47 -11.88
C ARG A 200 -14.96 24.11 -12.57
N VAL A 201 -15.37 23.08 -11.82
CA VAL A 201 -15.39 21.68 -12.27
C VAL A 201 -16.81 21.16 -12.42
N ALA A 202 -17.02 20.28 -13.39
CA ALA A 202 -18.30 19.60 -13.58
C ALA A 202 -18.63 18.70 -12.38
N SER A 203 -19.84 18.81 -11.88
CA SER A 203 -20.36 18.08 -10.72
C SER A 203 -21.83 17.71 -10.91
N ILE A 204 -22.36 16.81 -10.09
CA ILE A 204 -23.80 16.56 -10.00
C ILE A 204 -24.38 17.31 -8.81
N HIS A 205 -25.43 18.08 -9.07
CA HIS A 205 -26.21 18.67 -8.00
C HIS A 205 -26.92 17.56 -7.20
N PRO A 206 -26.73 17.48 -5.87
CA PRO A 206 -27.17 16.34 -5.07
C PRO A 206 -28.71 16.15 -5.09
N GLU A 207 -29.47 17.24 -5.17
CA GLU A 207 -30.94 17.21 -5.17
C GLU A 207 -31.55 16.96 -6.55
N THR A 208 -31.15 17.74 -7.56
CA THR A 208 -31.76 17.67 -8.90
C THR A 208 -31.17 16.57 -9.76
N ARG A 209 -30.02 16.01 -9.36
CA ARG A 209 -29.20 15.06 -10.14
C ARG A 209 -28.84 15.56 -11.54
N GLN A 210 -28.89 16.88 -11.75
CA GLN A 210 -28.50 17.51 -13.00
C GLN A 210 -27.03 17.91 -12.96
N LEU A 211 -26.44 18.03 -14.15
CA LEU A 211 -25.11 18.59 -14.33
C LEU A 211 -25.08 20.02 -13.78
N GLY A 212 -24.13 20.28 -12.91
CA GLY A 212 -23.80 21.60 -12.37
C GLY A 212 -22.30 21.81 -12.36
N PHE A 213 -21.87 22.92 -11.78
CA PHE A 213 -20.45 23.26 -11.67
C PHE A 213 -20.14 23.77 -10.27
N ALA A 214 -19.11 23.20 -9.65
CA ALA A 214 -18.64 23.59 -8.33
C ALA A 214 -17.29 24.32 -8.43
N GLU A 215 -17.07 25.30 -7.56
CA GLU A 215 -15.79 26.01 -7.48
C GLU A 215 -14.81 25.23 -6.59
N VAL A 216 -13.60 25.01 -7.09
CA VAL A 216 -12.55 24.29 -6.36
C VAL A 216 -11.99 25.17 -5.26
N GLN A 217 -11.95 24.66 -4.04
CA GLN A 217 -11.28 25.30 -2.91
C GLN A 217 -9.80 24.91 -2.85
N GLY A 218 -9.45 23.72 -3.32
CA GLY A 218 -8.08 23.26 -3.45
C GLY A 218 -7.97 21.75 -3.66
N LEU A 219 -6.73 21.27 -3.62
CA LEU A 219 -6.42 19.84 -3.66
C LEU A 219 -5.85 19.39 -2.31
N THR A 220 -6.33 18.25 -1.82
CA THR A 220 -5.61 17.48 -0.82
C THR A 220 -4.57 16.63 -1.53
N VAL A 221 -3.29 16.91 -1.30
CA VAL A 221 -2.17 16.20 -1.92
C VAL A 221 -1.54 15.27 -0.90
N HIS A 222 -1.43 13.99 -1.24
CA HIS A 222 -0.68 13.03 -0.45
C HIS A 222 0.71 12.81 -1.07
N ALA A 223 1.72 12.72 -0.19
CA ALA A 223 3.13 12.61 -0.58
C ALA A 223 3.38 11.44 -1.54
N ALA A 224 4.36 11.60 -2.43
CA ALA A 224 4.70 10.58 -3.41
C ALA A 224 5.06 9.24 -2.74
N LYS A 225 4.32 8.19 -3.13
CA LYS A 225 4.52 6.80 -2.70
C LYS A 225 4.08 5.90 -3.84
N ASN A 226 4.48 4.63 -3.79
CA ASN A 226 4.01 3.65 -4.75
C ASN A 226 2.57 3.20 -4.45
N TYR A 227 1.55 4.03 -4.67
CA TYR A 227 0.17 3.73 -4.29
C TYR A 227 -0.40 2.49 -5.00
N ALA A 228 -1.14 1.65 -4.26
CA ALA A 228 -1.98 0.63 -4.87
C ALA A 228 -3.13 1.34 -5.59
N LEU A 229 -3.40 0.95 -6.84
CA LEU A 229 -4.44 1.52 -7.66
C LEU A 229 -5.35 0.42 -8.18
N THR A 230 -6.65 0.71 -8.18
CA THR A 230 -7.65 -0.04 -8.93
C THR A 230 -7.93 0.71 -10.22
N ARG A 231 -7.70 0.05 -11.35
CA ARG A 231 -8.10 0.50 -12.68
C ARG A 231 -9.38 -0.19 -13.09
N LEU A 232 -10.36 0.61 -13.53
CA LEU A 232 -11.63 0.17 -14.09
C LEU A 232 -11.70 0.63 -15.55
N ASP A 233 -11.76 -0.32 -16.48
CA ASP A 233 -12.10 -0.04 -17.87
C ASP A 233 -13.62 -0.27 -18.03
N VAL A 234 -14.36 0.79 -18.32
CA VAL A 234 -15.83 0.77 -18.38
C VAL A 234 -16.32 1.09 -19.78
N VAL A 235 -17.46 0.49 -20.15
CA VAL A 235 -18.01 0.58 -21.51
C VAL A 235 -19.52 0.79 -21.51
N ALA A 236 -20.00 1.56 -22.48
CA ALA A 236 -21.40 1.59 -22.87
C ALA A 236 -21.52 1.20 -24.34
N VAL A 237 -22.54 0.38 -24.65
CA VAL A 237 -22.91 0.00 -26.01
C VAL A 237 -24.25 0.64 -26.31
N ARG A 238 -24.32 1.42 -27.40
CA ARG A 238 -25.56 2.00 -27.90
C ARG A 238 -25.88 1.41 -29.25
N GLU A 239 -26.97 0.68 -29.33
CA GLU A 239 -27.44 0.10 -30.59
C GLU A 239 -28.45 1.04 -31.24
N GLN A 240 -28.23 1.31 -32.54
CA GLN A 240 -29.16 2.03 -33.38
C GLN A 240 -29.58 1.12 -34.53
N ALA A 241 -30.82 0.65 -34.48
CA ALA A 241 -31.41 -0.15 -35.56
C ALA A 241 -31.92 0.76 -36.69
N SER A 242 -31.65 0.39 -37.93
CA SER A 242 -32.19 0.98 -39.15
C SER A 242 -32.89 -0.10 -40.00
N GLN A 243 -33.58 0.29 -41.07
CA GLN A 243 -34.36 -0.64 -41.93
C GLN A 243 -33.54 -1.78 -42.58
N GLY A 244 -32.22 -1.82 -42.45
CA GLY A 244 -31.39 -2.94 -42.94
C GLY A 244 -30.11 -3.24 -42.15
N SER A 245 -29.82 -2.52 -41.06
CA SER A 245 -28.60 -2.72 -40.26
C SER A 245 -28.79 -2.27 -38.80
N THR A 246 -28.10 -2.94 -37.88
CA THR A 246 -27.92 -2.48 -36.51
C THR A 246 -26.50 -1.92 -36.37
N HIS A 247 -26.38 -0.66 -35.98
CA HIS A 247 -25.10 -0.02 -35.69
C HIS A 247 -24.88 0.02 -34.18
N ALA A 248 -23.76 -0.51 -33.69
CA ALA A 248 -23.38 -0.45 -32.28
C ALA A 248 -22.27 0.60 -32.08
N HIS A 249 -22.55 1.60 -31.26
CA HIS A 249 -21.58 2.61 -30.84
C HIS A 249 -21.04 2.26 -29.46
N LEU A 250 -19.73 2.03 -29.37
CA LEU A 250 -19.04 1.74 -28.13
C LEU A 250 -18.40 3.03 -27.59
N ALA A 251 -18.71 3.38 -26.35
CA ALA A 251 -17.99 4.39 -25.61
C ALA A 251 -17.23 3.70 -24.48
N SER A 252 -15.93 3.97 -24.34
CA SER A 252 -15.12 3.44 -23.25
C SER A 252 -14.46 4.55 -22.44
N ARG A 253 -14.28 4.29 -21.14
CA ARG A 253 -13.57 5.17 -20.20
C ARG A 253 -12.66 4.33 -19.31
N VAL A 254 -11.63 4.99 -18.79
CA VAL A 254 -10.68 4.39 -17.84
C VAL A 254 -10.64 5.28 -16.61
N LEU A 255 -10.94 4.69 -15.46
CA LEU A 255 -10.79 5.33 -14.16
C LEU A 255 -9.75 4.58 -13.34
N GLU A 256 -8.88 5.31 -12.67
CA GLU A 256 -7.92 4.77 -11.71
C GLU A 256 -8.11 5.45 -10.35
N ALA A 257 -8.22 4.69 -9.28
CA ALA A 257 -8.40 5.24 -7.93
C ALA A 257 -7.70 4.35 -6.90
N THR A 258 -7.45 4.88 -5.70
CA THR A 258 -7.03 4.01 -4.59
C THR A 258 -8.15 3.01 -4.27
N PRO A 259 -7.85 1.75 -3.87
CA PRO A 259 -8.85 0.70 -3.69
C PRO A 259 -9.99 1.04 -2.72
N ASN A 260 -9.72 1.86 -1.72
CA ASN A 260 -10.69 2.33 -0.72
C ASN A 260 -11.55 3.51 -1.20
N HIS A 261 -11.27 4.11 -2.36
CA HIS A 261 -11.99 5.29 -2.84
C HIS A 261 -13.46 4.94 -3.14
N PRO A 262 -14.44 5.60 -2.51
CA PRO A 262 -15.84 5.29 -2.75
C PRO A 262 -16.27 5.79 -4.14
N LEU A 263 -16.79 4.90 -4.98
CA LEU A 263 -17.33 5.22 -6.29
C LEU A 263 -18.86 5.17 -6.26
N PRO A 264 -19.55 6.12 -6.90
CA PRO A 264 -20.99 6.04 -7.09
C PRO A 264 -21.30 4.96 -8.13
N THR A 265 -21.89 3.85 -7.70
CA THR A 265 -22.44 2.82 -8.58
C THR A 265 -23.95 2.94 -8.65
N LEU A 266 -24.58 2.31 -9.64
CA LEU A 266 -26.05 2.26 -9.72
C LEU A 266 -26.68 1.54 -8.51
N ALA A 267 -25.97 0.60 -7.89
CA ALA A 267 -26.41 -0.13 -6.71
C ALA A 267 -26.09 0.60 -5.38
N GLY A 268 -25.45 1.77 -5.44
CA GLY A 268 -25.02 2.56 -4.29
C GLY A 268 -23.49 2.76 -4.23
N PRO A 269 -22.98 3.59 -3.32
CA PRO A 269 -21.55 3.83 -3.17
C PRO A 269 -20.80 2.55 -2.79
N LYS A 270 -19.68 2.27 -3.45
CA LYS A 270 -18.83 1.10 -3.17
C LYS A 270 -17.34 1.46 -3.35
N PRO A 271 -16.41 0.95 -2.52
CA PRO A 271 -14.98 1.14 -2.74
C PRO A 271 -14.55 0.67 -4.13
N ALA A 272 -13.64 1.40 -4.78
CA ALA A 272 -13.17 1.07 -6.13
C ALA A 272 -12.62 -0.36 -6.24
N GLY A 273 -11.90 -0.83 -5.22
CA GLY A 273 -11.41 -2.20 -5.10
C GLY A 273 -12.49 -3.27 -4.92
N GLU A 274 -13.73 -2.90 -4.61
CA GLU A 274 -14.84 -3.84 -4.45
C GLU A 274 -15.81 -3.83 -5.64
N VAL A 275 -15.70 -2.86 -6.56
CA VAL A 275 -16.51 -2.83 -7.78
C VAL A 275 -16.16 -4.03 -8.66
N ALA A 276 -17.14 -4.90 -8.91
CA ALA A 276 -16.94 -6.10 -9.73
C ALA A 276 -17.12 -5.83 -11.24
N VAL A 277 -16.52 -6.70 -12.07
CA VAL A 277 -16.83 -6.76 -13.51
C VAL A 277 -18.32 -7.05 -13.68
N GLY A 278 -18.97 -6.32 -14.59
CA GLY A 278 -20.42 -6.38 -14.82
C GLY A 278 -21.22 -5.33 -14.05
N GLU A 279 -20.66 -4.72 -13.00
CA GLU A 279 -21.32 -3.60 -12.31
C GLU A 279 -21.34 -2.33 -13.16
N GLN A 280 -22.24 -1.40 -12.81
CA GLN A 280 -22.46 -0.16 -13.56
C GLN A 280 -22.05 1.07 -12.76
N ILE A 281 -21.23 1.92 -13.38
CA ILE A 281 -20.82 3.21 -12.84
C ILE A 281 -21.32 4.35 -13.72
N LEU A 282 -21.58 5.50 -13.12
CA LEU A 282 -22.13 6.65 -13.85
C LEU A 282 -21.02 7.40 -14.60
N CYS A 283 -21.22 7.61 -15.90
CA CYS A 283 -20.31 8.37 -16.74
C CYS A 283 -21.05 9.51 -17.43
N LEU A 284 -20.34 10.61 -17.71
CA LEU A 284 -20.87 11.72 -18.47
C LEU A 284 -20.94 11.37 -19.96
N ASN A 285 -22.14 11.44 -20.52
CA ASN A 285 -22.35 11.35 -21.96
C ASN A 285 -22.11 12.73 -22.58
N ALA A 286 -20.99 12.88 -23.30
CA ALA A 286 -20.61 14.15 -23.92
C ALA A 286 -21.64 14.68 -24.94
N HIS A 287 -22.51 13.84 -25.50
CA HIS A 287 -23.49 14.25 -26.52
C HIS A 287 -24.79 14.75 -25.89
N THR A 288 -25.28 14.06 -24.87
CA THR A 288 -26.54 14.40 -24.20
C THR A 288 -26.34 15.30 -22.99
N GLN A 289 -25.09 15.47 -22.53
CA GLN A 289 -24.74 16.12 -21.26
C GLN A 289 -25.43 15.49 -20.04
N ALA A 290 -25.93 14.26 -20.19
CA ALA A 290 -26.57 13.49 -19.14
C ALA A 290 -25.64 12.39 -18.62
N TYR A 291 -25.95 11.87 -17.44
CA TYR A 291 -25.25 10.73 -16.87
C TYR A 291 -25.90 9.43 -17.31
N GLU A 292 -25.07 8.47 -17.70
CA GLU A 292 -25.51 7.15 -18.11
C GLU A 292 -24.64 6.06 -17.47
N PRO A 293 -25.22 4.88 -17.21
CA PRO A 293 -24.48 3.75 -16.66
C PRO A 293 -23.54 3.16 -17.72
N HIS A 294 -22.27 3.00 -17.37
CA HIS A 294 -21.28 2.24 -18.12
C HIS A 294 -20.94 0.97 -17.34
N THR A 295 -20.89 -0.16 -18.01
CA THR A 295 -20.59 -1.46 -17.41
C THR A 295 -19.07 -1.63 -17.27
N VAL A 296 -18.62 -2.09 -16.11
CA VAL A 296 -17.22 -2.46 -15.87
C VAL A 296 -16.89 -3.70 -16.69
N LEU A 297 -16.03 -3.54 -17.70
CA LEU A 297 -15.59 -4.63 -18.56
C LEU A 297 -14.34 -5.32 -17.99
N ARG A 298 -13.43 -4.53 -17.41
CA ARG A 298 -12.19 -5.03 -16.83
C ARG A 298 -11.85 -4.28 -15.55
N LYS A 299 -11.38 -5.03 -14.55
CA LYS A 299 -10.77 -4.52 -13.33
C LYS A 299 -9.33 -5.02 -13.26
N GLN A 300 -8.41 -4.12 -12.90
CA GLN A 300 -7.02 -4.46 -12.64
C GLN A 300 -6.55 -3.76 -11.37
N GLU A 301 -5.93 -4.50 -10.45
CA GLU A 301 -5.22 -3.93 -9.30
C GLU A 301 -3.73 -4.00 -9.57
N TYR A 302 -3.02 -2.90 -9.32
CA TYR A 302 -1.59 -2.81 -9.56
C TYR A 302 -0.96 -1.72 -8.69
N ALA A 303 0.37 -1.72 -8.61
CA ALA A 303 1.11 -0.65 -7.97
C ALA A 303 1.42 0.45 -9.00
N GLY A 304 0.99 1.69 -8.72
CA GLY A 304 1.03 2.80 -9.67
C GLY A 304 2.42 3.38 -9.95
N GLY A 305 3.46 2.89 -9.27
CA GLY A 305 4.77 3.56 -9.22
C GLY A 305 4.77 4.72 -8.22
N GLU A 306 5.97 5.18 -7.84
CA GLU A 306 6.15 6.29 -6.90
C GLU A 306 5.59 7.60 -7.48
N GLN A 307 4.43 8.02 -6.98
CA GLN A 307 3.75 9.22 -7.44
C GLN A 307 2.88 9.83 -6.33
N PRO A 308 2.67 11.15 -6.34
CA PRO A 308 1.65 11.76 -5.48
C PRO A 308 0.25 11.36 -5.95
N VAL A 309 -0.68 11.31 -5.00
CA VAL A 309 -2.12 11.13 -5.28
C VAL A 309 -2.90 12.30 -4.70
N TYR A 310 -4.06 12.56 -5.31
CA TYR A 310 -4.80 13.79 -5.13
C TYR A 310 -6.25 13.49 -4.78
N ASN A 311 -6.85 14.35 -3.98
CA ASN A 311 -8.29 14.47 -3.86
C ASN A 311 -8.69 15.93 -4.03
N LEU A 312 -9.83 16.17 -4.66
CA LEU A 312 -10.36 17.49 -4.92
C LEU A 312 -11.30 17.90 -3.79
N VAL A 313 -11.29 19.18 -3.42
CA VAL A 313 -12.25 19.78 -2.48
C VAL A 313 -12.89 20.97 -3.17
N ALA A 314 -14.21 20.92 -3.34
CA ALA A 314 -15.03 21.97 -3.94
C ALA A 314 -15.98 22.60 -2.90
N SER A 315 -16.43 23.81 -3.19
CA SER A 315 -17.31 24.60 -2.32
C SER A 315 -18.69 23.98 -2.10
N GLU A 316 -19.16 23.20 -3.08
CA GLU A 316 -20.49 22.59 -3.08
C GLU A 316 -20.48 21.25 -3.83
N GLY A 317 -21.51 20.44 -3.60
CA GLY A 317 -21.63 19.09 -4.16
C GLY A 317 -20.83 18.04 -3.38
N SER A 318 -20.96 16.79 -3.79
CA SER A 318 -20.18 15.65 -3.25
C SER A 318 -19.45 14.88 -4.34
N THR A 319 -19.51 15.36 -5.59
CA THR A 319 -18.99 14.65 -6.76
C THR A 319 -18.24 15.58 -7.69
N PHE A 320 -17.40 15.01 -8.55
CA PHE A 320 -16.85 15.69 -9.72
C PHE A 320 -16.61 14.67 -10.84
N ILE A 321 -16.24 15.15 -12.03
CA ILE A 321 -16.01 14.29 -13.20
C ILE A 321 -14.53 14.11 -13.47
N LEU A 322 -14.08 12.85 -13.43
CA LEU A 322 -12.69 12.45 -13.67
C LEU A 322 -12.64 11.40 -14.79
N ASN A 323 -11.89 11.68 -15.85
CA ASN A 323 -11.85 10.89 -17.09
C ASN A 323 -13.25 10.58 -17.66
N GLY A 324 -14.21 11.51 -17.48
CA GLY A 324 -15.60 11.32 -17.90
C GLY A 324 -16.43 10.39 -17.00
N VAL A 325 -15.89 9.95 -15.86
CA VAL A 325 -16.57 9.14 -14.85
C VAL A 325 -16.95 10.03 -13.66
N LEU A 326 -18.16 9.84 -13.13
CA LEU A 326 -18.60 10.49 -11.91
C LEU A 326 -17.90 9.86 -10.71
N VAL A 327 -17.21 10.67 -9.91
CA VAL A 327 -16.50 10.23 -8.71
C VAL A 327 -16.87 11.09 -7.52
N LEU A 328 -16.66 10.58 -6.31
CA LEU A 328 -16.90 11.32 -5.08
C LEU A 328 -15.69 12.19 -4.72
N GLN A 329 -15.95 13.37 -4.14
CA GLN A 329 -14.92 14.15 -3.47
C GLN A 329 -14.79 13.75 -1.98
N LYS A 330 -13.76 14.27 -1.29
CA LYS A 330 -13.60 14.07 0.15
C LYS A 330 -14.62 14.86 0.96
#